data_AF-A0A7X6SVE2-F1
#
_entry.id   AF-A0A7X6SVE2-F1
#
_cell.length_a   1.000
_cell.length_b   1.000
_cell.length_c   1.000
_cell.angle_alpha   90.00
_cell.angle_beta   90.00
_cell.angle_gamma   90.00
#
_symmetry.space_group_name_H-M   'P 1'
#
loop_
_entity.id
_entity.type
_entity.pdbx_description
1 polymer ?
#
loop_
_entity_poly.entity_id
_entity_poly.type
_entity_poly.pdbx_seq_one_letter_code
_entity_poly.pdbx_strand_id
1 'polypeptide(L)'
;MNQYDAIDAQLRSIRLPEDRGLAQRWLIRFLAANPRFTVLQAAEIASQVGSRWGTEIMRESIGEDWITRPLPATRAEWEADGYRVPRDARPLLVTGADGRQVELFLLFDVDLVRDDLVGTIDHESRREPAPPAEGASDLAEFALHMGRRERHAFSHLWKVGVLLRWADVPVGAPAPERGPLGWVQTVRTDPSCCPTPRMCEEEACYCIVVHPDTEGAEIVGLVLSLIAQLMLAWTQGRRAGQQLCGNGEAHVSNLEIGIVSWVVGRRLGFGNHHANVEAFRFIENLSDFPAPDDVDWGCVIEAIGVMEDLLCGEDKPELQIPPKPRPAIDDVPGLVADPFGVVGRELAMRKNDTDGEAAERWMLEFVSSNGRFSMPTALALGWQLYRRWGSAVAGDDSRSAWAGTLDIRSVEEWSVRGWVPNPQSVQLVAPGTHGQEVYYLLRDDALVANRLAALQSSADEGRDRTVPVRPAPHDAPELTEFDGLVAPQEKEMLRNLWRVEMIPVIVDSVDGGTEVSPDRDTPPYRLPVVVEEGVNPMSEIIEQLSNRVLAWELGVLHTAPIVNQRFWAASEWESALVAHVAARRLDLDAGEPSPLVEEALSRTERVPGLIRWAVVYHAAARVEDLLRGFPT
;
A
#
# COMPACT_ATOMS: atom_id res chain seq x y z
N MET A 1 8.47 -0.09 -7.77
CA MET A 1 8.83 -0.43 -6.38
C MET A 1 9.60 0.75 -5.80
N ASN A 2 9.10 1.34 -4.71
CA ASN A 2 9.76 2.44 -4.02
C ASN A 2 11.12 1.96 -3.44
N GLN A 3 12.15 2.80 -3.43
CA GLN A 3 13.47 2.45 -2.92
C GLN A 3 13.44 2.08 -1.42
N TYR A 4 12.53 2.70 -0.65
CA TYR A 4 12.30 2.34 0.75
C TYR A 4 11.75 0.91 0.92
N ASP A 5 10.85 0.48 0.04
CA ASP A 5 10.22 -0.85 0.12
C ASP A 5 11.21 -1.96 -0.30
N ALA A 6 12.17 -1.63 -1.17
CA ALA A 6 13.26 -2.54 -1.52
C ALA A 6 14.12 -2.90 -0.30
N ILE A 7 14.33 -1.95 0.60
CA ILE A 7 15.12 -2.14 1.83
C ILE A 7 14.33 -2.97 2.85
N ASP A 8 13.03 -2.71 3.00
CA ASP A 8 12.15 -3.56 3.83
C ASP A 8 12.14 -5.00 3.32
N ALA A 9 11.95 -5.22 2.02
CA ALA A 9 11.99 -6.54 1.40
C ALA A 9 13.33 -7.25 1.63
N GLN A 10 14.45 -6.52 1.56
CA GLN A 10 15.78 -7.07 1.84
C GLN A 10 15.91 -7.52 3.30
N LEU A 11 15.51 -6.70 4.28
CA LEU A 11 15.53 -7.07 5.69
C LEU A 11 14.65 -8.29 5.97
N ARG A 12 13.46 -8.35 5.36
CA ARG A 12 12.52 -9.47 5.48
C ARG A 12 13.01 -10.75 4.81
N SER A 13 13.90 -10.66 3.82
CA SER A 13 14.48 -11.83 3.15
C SER A 13 15.44 -12.64 4.04
N ILE A 14 15.93 -12.06 5.14
CA ILE A 14 16.82 -12.73 6.09
C ILE A 14 16.01 -13.73 6.93
N ARG A 15 16.23 -15.03 6.65
CA ARG A 15 15.42 -16.13 7.22
C ARG A 15 15.63 -16.35 8.73
N LEU A 16 16.83 -16.13 9.24
CA LEU A 16 17.14 -16.37 10.65
C LEU A 16 16.74 -15.15 11.50
N PRO A 17 15.87 -15.29 12.51
CA PRO A 17 15.38 -14.16 13.31
C PRO A 17 16.49 -13.37 14.01
N GLU A 18 17.50 -14.05 14.53
CA GLU A 18 18.65 -13.43 15.20
C GLU A 18 19.46 -12.56 14.22
N ASP A 19 19.71 -13.07 13.01
CA ASP A 19 20.43 -12.36 11.95
C ASP A 19 19.62 -11.17 11.42
N ARG A 20 18.30 -11.35 11.31
CA ARG A 20 17.37 -10.28 10.93
C ARG A 20 17.40 -9.17 11.98
N GLY A 21 17.32 -9.51 13.27
CA GLY A 21 17.40 -8.54 14.36
C GLY A 21 18.74 -7.81 14.39
N LEU A 22 19.84 -8.55 14.19
CA LEU A 22 21.18 -7.97 14.08
C LEU A 22 21.28 -6.97 12.91
N ALA A 23 20.82 -7.35 11.72
CA ALA A 23 20.83 -6.50 10.53
C ALA A 23 19.97 -5.24 10.71
N GLN A 24 18.79 -5.36 11.31
CA GLN A 24 17.90 -4.23 11.63
C GLN A 24 18.58 -3.22 12.58
N ARG A 25 19.18 -3.71 13.67
CA ARG A 25 19.87 -2.85 14.64
C ARG A 25 21.13 -2.22 14.05
N TRP A 26 21.88 -2.99 13.27
CA TRP A 26 23.05 -2.49 12.55
C TRP A 26 22.66 -1.38 11.56
N LEU A 27 21.59 -1.57 10.77
CA LEU A 27 21.08 -0.55 9.85
C LEU A 27 20.73 0.75 10.58
N ILE A 28 19.96 0.68 11.68
CA ILE A 28 19.60 1.85 12.48
C ILE A 28 20.84 2.61 12.97
N ARG A 29 21.84 1.89 13.49
CA ARG A 29 23.10 2.48 13.95
C ARG A 29 23.91 3.08 12.79
N PHE A 30 23.91 2.41 11.63
CA PHE A 30 24.53 2.91 10.41
C PHE A 30 23.90 4.23 9.95
N LEU A 31 22.57 4.29 9.88
CA LEU A 31 21.84 5.52 9.54
C LEU A 31 22.18 6.65 10.51
N ALA A 32 22.21 6.37 11.81
CA ALA A 32 22.56 7.35 12.83
C ALA A 32 24.01 7.87 12.72
N ALA A 33 24.93 7.02 12.30
CA ALA A 33 26.36 7.33 12.23
C ALA A 33 26.79 8.05 10.93
N ASN A 34 25.95 8.08 9.90
CA ASN A 34 26.27 8.67 8.60
C ASN A 34 25.35 9.87 8.22
N PRO A 35 25.36 10.98 9.01
CA PRO A 35 24.49 12.14 8.78
C PRO A 35 24.88 13.01 7.59
N ARG A 36 26.07 12.80 7.02
CA ARG A 36 26.56 13.51 5.82
C ARG A 36 25.69 13.25 4.59
N PHE A 37 25.13 12.05 4.49
CA PHE A 37 24.26 11.62 3.40
C PHE A 37 22.79 11.83 3.76
N THR A 38 21.91 11.95 2.76
CA THR A 38 20.47 11.84 3.04
C THR A 38 20.17 10.47 3.66
N VAL A 39 19.07 10.35 4.40
CA VAL A 39 18.67 9.07 5.01
C VAL A 39 18.54 7.96 3.95
N LEU A 40 17.99 8.28 2.78
CA LEU A 40 17.86 7.33 1.68
C LEU A 40 19.22 6.87 1.13
N GLN A 41 20.13 7.81 0.87
CA GLN A 41 21.50 7.49 0.44
C GLN A 41 22.24 6.66 1.51
N ALA A 42 22.11 7.03 2.79
CA ALA A 42 22.70 6.27 3.88
C ALA A 42 22.15 4.83 3.93
N ALA A 43 20.86 4.64 3.64
CA ALA A 43 20.23 3.32 3.60
C ALA A 43 20.68 2.50 2.36
N GLU A 44 20.83 3.12 1.19
CA GLU A 44 21.40 2.50 -0.02
C GLU A 44 22.86 2.05 0.21
N ILE A 45 23.66 2.90 0.87
CA ILE A 45 25.03 2.58 1.28
C ILE A 45 25.00 1.40 2.26
N ALA A 46 24.15 1.45 3.29
CA ALA A 46 24.04 0.40 4.29
C ALA A 46 23.68 -0.95 3.64
N SER A 47 22.74 -0.99 2.70
CA SER A 47 22.36 -2.21 1.99
C SER A 47 23.54 -2.87 1.27
N GLN A 48 24.34 -2.07 0.56
CA GLN A 48 25.50 -2.55 -0.20
C GLN A 48 26.66 -2.94 0.72
N VAL A 49 26.95 -2.11 1.72
CA VAL A 49 27.99 -2.37 2.72
C VAL A 49 27.66 -3.63 3.53
N GLY A 50 26.41 -3.78 3.95
CA GLY A 50 25.95 -4.95 4.68
C GLY A 50 26.06 -6.23 3.85
N SER A 51 25.81 -6.14 2.54
CA SER A 51 26.03 -7.26 1.62
C SER A 51 27.52 -7.60 1.43
N ARG A 52 28.43 -6.62 1.54
CA ARG A 52 29.89 -6.85 1.47
C ARG A 52 30.42 -7.53 2.74
N TRP A 53 29.95 -7.12 3.91
CA TRP A 53 30.43 -7.67 5.18
C TRP A 53 29.76 -8.99 5.55
N GLY A 54 28.47 -9.14 5.25
CA GLY A 54 27.69 -10.28 5.70
C GLY A 54 27.39 -10.27 7.21
N THR A 55 26.49 -11.14 7.64
CA THR A 55 25.98 -11.18 9.02
C THR A 55 27.01 -11.68 10.03
N GLU A 56 27.99 -12.48 9.59
CA GLU A 56 29.09 -12.99 10.44
C GLU A 56 30.00 -11.86 10.93
N ILE A 57 30.51 -11.03 10.00
CA ILE A 57 31.34 -9.87 10.33
C ILE A 57 30.54 -8.86 11.19
N MET A 58 29.27 -8.63 10.85
CA MET A 58 28.38 -7.80 11.68
C MET A 58 28.30 -8.28 13.12
N ARG A 59 28.21 -9.59 13.34
CA ARG A 59 28.07 -10.16 14.67
C ARG A 59 29.36 -10.00 15.49
N GLU A 60 30.50 -10.30 14.88
CA GLU A 60 31.79 -10.25 15.56
C GLU A 60 32.26 -8.84 15.87
N SER A 61 31.88 -7.87 15.04
CA SER A 61 32.41 -6.50 15.09
C SER A 61 31.35 -5.45 15.43
N ILE A 62 30.18 -5.83 15.97
CA ILE A 62 29.05 -4.90 16.24
C ILE A 62 29.38 -3.75 17.21
N GLY A 63 30.43 -3.92 18.02
CA GLY A 63 30.93 -2.92 18.96
C GLY A 63 32.02 -2.00 18.41
N GLU A 64 32.48 -2.24 17.17
CA GLU A 64 33.54 -1.47 16.53
C GLU A 64 32.95 -0.32 15.71
N ASP A 65 33.48 0.89 15.84
CA ASP A 65 32.94 2.08 15.15
C ASP A 65 33.02 1.96 13.62
N TRP A 66 34.05 1.29 13.10
CA TRP A 66 34.28 1.17 11.65
C TRP A 66 33.16 0.40 10.94
N ILE A 67 32.43 -0.47 11.64
CA ILE A 67 31.29 -1.19 11.06
C ILE A 67 30.06 -0.30 10.91
N THR A 68 29.99 0.86 11.55
CA THR A 68 28.90 1.80 11.29
C THR A 68 29.39 3.07 10.61
N ARG A 69 30.71 3.25 10.52
CA ARG A 69 31.37 4.40 9.88
C ARG A 69 32.48 3.95 8.92
N PRO A 70 32.14 3.38 7.76
CA PRO A 70 33.14 2.97 6.78
C PRO A 70 33.66 4.15 5.91
N LEU A 71 33.22 5.37 6.23
CA LEU A 71 33.59 6.64 5.59
C LEU A 71 33.44 6.63 4.06
N PRO A 72 32.24 6.37 3.50
CA PRO A 72 32.05 6.41 2.06
C PRO A 72 32.29 7.84 1.53
N ALA A 73 33.08 7.97 0.45
CA ALA A 73 33.34 9.25 -0.21
C ALA A 73 33.60 9.07 -1.70
N THR A 74 33.42 10.13 -2.48
CA THR A 74 33.69 10.10 -3.92
C THR A 74 35.19 9.97 -4.18
N ARG A 75 35.56 9.53 -5.40
CA ARG A 75 36.96 9.50 -5.83
C ARG A 75 37.67 10.84 -5.67
N ALA A 76 36.99 11.94 -6.04
CA ALA A 76 37.57 13.27 -5.97
C ALA A 76 37.85 13.70 -4.53
N GLU A 77 36.98 13.34 -3.59
CA GLU A 77 37.16 13.64 -2.17
C GLU A 77 38.32 12.84 -1.57
N TRP A 78 38.42 11.55 -1.89
CA TRP A 78 39.57 10.73 -1.46
C TRP A 78 40.89 11.25 -2.01
N GLU A 79 40.93 11.61 -3.30
CA GLU A 79 42.11 12.18 -3.93
C GLU A 79 42.51 13.54 -3.35
N ALA A 80 41.52 14.34 -2.92
CA ALA A 80 41.77 15.59 -2.21
C ALA A 80 42.32 15.36 -0.79
N ASP A 81 41.87 14.31 -0.10
CA ASP A 81 42.31 13.94 1.26
C ASP A 81 43.60 13.11 1.29
N GLY A 82 44.31 12.99 0.16
CA GLY A 82 45.62 12.33 0.08
C GLY A 82 45.58 10.83 -0.19
N TYR A 83 44.41 10.28 -0.49
CA TYR A 83 44.22 8.88 -0.85
C TYR A 83 44.17 8.69 -2.37
N ARG A 84 44.35 7.46 -2.81
CA ARG A 84 44.18 7.04 -4.20
C ARG A 84 43.16 5.93 -4.24
N VAL A 85 42.19 6.05 -5.13
CA VAL A 85 41.24 4.97 -5.40
C VAL A 85 41.80 4.04 -6.50
N PRO A 86 42.10 2.76 -6.21
CA PRO A 86 42.51 1.76 -7.21
C PRO A 86 41.52 1.65 -8.37
N ARG A 87 41.99 1.12 -9.52
CA ARG A 87 41.14 0.99 -10.72
C ARG A 87 40.14 -0.16 -10.61
N ASP A 88 40.45 -1.14 -9.78
CA ASP A 88 39.68 -2.36 -9.50
C ASP A 88 38.86 -2.27 -8.21
N ALA A 89 38.93 -1.13 -7.51
CA ALA A 89 38.07 -0.85 -6.36
C ALA A 89 36.60 -0.91 -6.77
N ARG A 90 35.79 -1.63 -5.99
CA ARG A 90 34.36 -1.76 -6.26
C ARG A 90 33.62 -0.55 -5.68
N PRO A 91 32.97 0.30 -6.49
CA PRO A 91 32.20 1.42 -5.96
C PRO A 91 30.91 0.94 -5.28
N LEU A 92 30.43 1.75 -4.34
CA LEU A 92 29.04 1.79 -3.93
C LEU A 92 28.29 2.76 -4.85
N LEU A 93 27.08 2.41 -5.25
CA LEU A 93 26.26 3.21 -6.14
C LEU A 93 25.10 3.81 -5.35
N VAL A 94 24.99 5.14 -5.34
CA VAL A 94 23.89 5.84 -4.67
C VAL A 94 23.18 6.79 -5.60
N THR A 95 21.89 7.03 -5.33
CA THR A 95 21.09 7.97 -6.11
C THR A 95 21.41 9.41 -5.69
N GLY A 96 21.94 10.20 -6.61
CA GLY A 96 22.20 11.63 -6.44
C GLY A 96 20.92 12.46 -6.46
N ALA A 97 21.01 13.72 -6.02
CA ALA A 97 19.86 14.64 -5.99
C ALA A 97 19.28 14.95 -7.39
N ASP A 98 20.08 14.80 -8.45
CA ASP A 98 19.67 14.92 -9.85
C ASP A 98 19.14 13.60 -10.46
N GLY A 99 18.98 12.56 -9.63
CA GLY A 99 18.56 11.23 -10.05
C GLY A 99 19.65 10.40 -10.73
N ARG A 100 20.88 10.92 -10.87
CA ARG A 100 22.01 10.18 -11.44
C ARG A 100 22.71 9.33 -10.38
N GLN A 101 23.32 8.24 -10.82
CA GLN A 101 24.13 7.40 -9.95
C GLN A 101 25.46 8.08 -9.62
N VAL A 102 25.82 8.07 -8.34
CA VAL A 102 27.09 8.58 -7.81
C VAL A 102 27.89 7.42 -7.25
N GLU A 103 29.18 7.35 -7.62
CA GLU A 103 30.11 6.34 -7.13
C GLU A 103 30.79 6.80 -5.83
N LEU A 104 30.70 5.98 -4.80
CA LEU A 104 31.37 6.16 -3.51
C LEU A 104 32.31 4.99 -3.23
N PHE A 105 33.42 5.25 -2.55
CA PHE A 105 34.42 4.27 -2.16
C PHE A 105 34.62 4.33 -0.64
N LEU A 106 34.79 3.18 0.00
CA LEU A 106 35.03 3.10 1.44
C LEU A 106 36.50 3.42 1.76
N LEU A 107 36.80 3.77 3.00
CA LEU A 107 38.19 3.92 3.46
C LEU A 107 39.00 2.62 3.24
N PHE A 108 38.35 1.46 3.30
CA PHE A 108 38.96 0.15 3.04
C PHE A 108 39.27 -0.13 1.56
N ASP A 109 38.71 0.67 0.65
CA ASP A 109 38.86 0.51 -0.79
C ASP A 109 39.93 1.45 -1.36
N VAL A 110 40.66 2.20 -0.53
CA VAL A 110 41.60 3.25 -0.96
C VAL A 110 43.00 3.11 -0.33
N ASP A 111 44.01 3.57 -1.07
CA ASP A 111 45.40 3.56 -0.63
C ASP A 111 45.85 4.96 -0.20
N LEU A 112 46.47 5.09 0.98
CA LEU A 112 47.07 6.36 1.39
C LEU A 112 48.35 6.63 0.57
N VAL A 113 48.42 7.80 -0.08
CA VAL A 113 49.55 8.19 -0.94
C VAL A 113 50.21 9.50 -0.47
N ARG A 114 49.47 10.34 0.25
CA ARG A 114 49.91 11.66 0.73
C ARG A 114 49.39 11.97 2.13
N ASP A 115 50.16 11.57 3.14
CA ASP A 115 49.85 11.79 4.56
C ASP A 115 49.69 13.27 4.94
N ASP A 116 50.32 14.19 4.19
CA ASP A 116 50.25 15.64 4.44
C ASP A 116 48.87 16.25 4.19
N LEU A 117 48.00 15.54 3.45
CA LEU A 117 46.67 16.01 3.06
C LEU A 117 45.53 15.37 3.89
N VAL A 118 45.84 14.42 4.76
CA VAL A 118 44.84 13.69 5.54
C VAL A 118 44.10 14.64 6.49
N GLY A 119 42.78 14.61 6.49
CA GLY A 119 41.91 15.46 7.29
C GLY A 119 41.61 16.82 6.66
N THR A 120 41.88 17.00 5.36
CA THR A 120 41.44 18.17 4.60
C THR A 120 39.95 18.12 4.25
N ILE A 121 39.40 16.90 4.12
CA ILE A 121 37.97 16.67 3.94
C ILE A 121 37.37 16.20 5.28
N ASP A 122 36.31 16.87 5.73
CA ASP A 122 35.52 16.40 6.86
C ASP A 122 34.55 15.30 6.40
N HIS A 123 34.96 14.05 6.58
CA HIS A 123 34.15 12.89 6.22
C HIS A 123 32.98 12.63 7.19
N GLU A 124 32.94 13.29 8.35
CA GLU A 124 31.93 13.11 9.39
C GLU A 124 30.99 14.33 9.55
N SER A 125 31.04 15.28 8.61
CA SER A 125 30.27 16.53 8.67
C SER A 125 28.78 16.26 8.86
N ARG A 126 28.17 16.91 9.86
CA ARG A 126 26.72 16.81 10.14
C ARG A 126 25.97 17.94 9.46
N ARG A 127 24.74 17.65 9.03
CA ARG A 127 23.81 18.70 8.59
C ARG A 127 23.48 19.64 9.74
N GLU A 128 23.50 20.94 9.47
CA GLU A 128 23.13 21.96 10.45
C GLU A 128 21.71 22.48 10.19
N PRO A 129 20.86 22.54 11.23
CA PRO A 129 19.57 23.21 11.12
C PRO A 129 19.72 24.67 10.69
N ALA A 130 18.99 25.05 9.64
CA ALA A 130 18.91 26.44 9.21
C ALA A 130 18.40 27.34 10.35
N PRO A 131 18.81 28.61 10.41
CA PRO A 131 18.24 29.56 11.36
C PRO A 131 16.71 29.70 11.16
N PRO A 132 15.95 30.09 12.20
CA PRO A 132 14.52 30.31 12.08
C PRO A 132 14.17 31.27 10.94
N ALA A 133 13.11 30.96 10.20
CA ALA A 133 12.58 31.83 9.16
C ALA A 133 12.10 33.17 9.76
N GLU A 134 12.09 34.24 8.96
CA GLU A 134 11.63 35.54 9.43
C GLU A 134 10.16 35.49 9.91
N GLY A 135 9.94 35.80 11.18
CA GLY A 135 8.62 35.75 11.81
C GLY A 135 8.21 34.40 12.38
N ALA A 136 9.02 33.35 12.21
CA ALA A 136 8.87 32.09 12.93
C ALA A 136 9.26 32.25 14.41
N SER A 137 8.63 31.46 15.28
CA SER A 137 9.02 31.39 16.69
C SER A 137 10.46 30.90 16.82
N ASP A 138 11.29 31.63 17.55
CA ASP A 138 12.66 31.22 17.90
C ASP A 138 12.71 30.32 19.15
N LEU A 139 11.52 29.98 19.67
CA LEU A 139 11.31 29.17 20.86
C LEU A 139 12.09 29.68 22.07
N ALA A 140 12.27 31.01 22.20
CA ALA A 140 13.01 31.62 23.32
C ALA A 140 12.50 31.20 24.71
N GLU A 141 11.21 30.88 24.83
CA GLU A 141 10.61 30.36 26.07
C GLU A 141 11.19 29.01 26.52
N PHE A 142 11.75 28.22 25.60
CA PHE A 142 12.41 26.94 25.89
C PHE A 142 13.93 27.09 26.12
N ALA A 143 14.49 28.31 26.08
CA ALA A 143 15.95 28.51 26.09
C ALA A 143 16.68 27.98 27.33
N LEU A 144 15.99 27.77 28.45
CA LEU A 144 16.55 27.15 29.66
C LEU A 144 16.64 25.62 29.57
N HIS A 145 15.91 25.01 28.63
CA HIS A 145 15.77 23.55 28.50
C HIS A 145 16.35 23.03 27.17
N MET A 146 16.37 23.87 26.13
CA MET A 146 16.85 23.55 24.80
C MET A 146 17.98 24.47 24.39
N GLY A 147 19.06 23.87 23.86
CA GLY A 147 20.14 24.62 23.25
C GLY A 147 19.70 25.35 21.97
N ARG A 148 20.62 26.15 21.42
CA ARG A 148 20.33 26.94 20.22
C ARG A 148 20.04 26.06 19.01
N ARG A 149 20.75 24.95 18.87
CA ARG A 149 20.65 24.05 17.71
C ARG A 149 19.29 23.35 17.68
N GLU A 150 18.83 22.88 18.84
CA GLU A 150 17.53 22.25 19.04
C GLU A 150 16.40 23.24 18.74
N ARG A 151 16.49 24.47 19.27
CA ARG A 151 15.49 25.52 19.01
C ARG A 151 15.43 25.92 17.53
N HIS A 152 16.57 26.03 16.86
CA HIS A 152 16.60 26.27 15.41
C HIS A 152 15.87 25.14 14.66
N ALA A 153 16.12 23.88 15.01
CA ALA A 153 15.48 22.75 14.36
C ALA A 153 13.96 22.73 14.58
N PHE A 154 13.51 22.86 15.82
CA PHE A 154 12.08 22.86 16.14
C PHE A 154 11.34 24.12 15.66
N SER A 155 12.06 25.21 15.35
CA SER A 155 11.45 26.40 14.76
C SER A 155 10.85 26.13 13.37
N HIS A 156 11.23 25.05 12.68
CA HIS A 156 10.71 24.72 11.34
C HIS A 156 9.38 23.95 11.34
N LEU A 157 8.85 23.60 12.51
CA LEU A 157 7.57 22.86 12.65
C LEU A 157 6.37 23.59 12.02
N TRP A 158 6.43 24.92 11.89
CA TRP A 158 5.38 25.69 11.21
C TRP A 158 5.19 25.25 9.76
N LYS A 159 6.23 24.72 9.08
CA LYS A 159 6.14 24.26 7.68
C LYS A 159 5.08 23.17 7.47
N VAL A 160 4.81 22.43 8.53
CA VAL A 160 3.82 21.34 8.57
C VAL A 160 2.60 21.71 9.40
N GLY A 161 2.45 23.00 9.72
CA GLY A 161 1.33 23.52 10.51
C GLY A 161 1.33 23.06 11.96
N VAL A 162 2.52 22.76 12.51
CA VAL A 162 2.70 22.34 13.91
C VAL A 162 3.34 23.47 14.72
N LEU A 163 2.83 23.71 15.93
CA LEU A 163 3.47 24.59 16.92
C LEU A 163 3.95 23.79 18.13
N LEU A 164 4.95 24.31 18.83
CA LEU A 164 5.45 23.79 20.10
C LEU A 164 5.17 24.81 21.20
N ARG A 165 4.58 24.38 22.33
CA ARG A 165 4.32 25.25 23.48
C ARG A 165 4.29 24.51 24.81
N TRP A 166 4.30 25.28 25.90
CA TRP A 166 4.04 24.77 27.24
C TRP A 166 2.56 24.48 27.47
N ALA A 167 2.28 23.52 28.36
CA ALA A 167 0.94 23.25 28.87
C ALA A 167 0.47 24.37 29.81
N ASP A 168 -0.80 24.76 29.70
CA ASP A 168 -1.44 25.69 30.62
C ASP A 168 -1.86 24.96 31.90
N VAL A 169 -0.93 24.86 32.86
CA VAL A 169 -1.16 24.15 34.12
C VAL A 169 -1.47 25.16 35.23
N PRO A 170 -2.65 25.09 35.89
CA PRO A 170 -2.95 25.93 37.04
C PRO A 170 -1.94 25.69 38.17
N VAL A 171 -1.41 26.76 38.75
CA VAL A 171 -0.45 26.70 39.84
C VAL A 171 -1.06 25.94 41.03
N GLY A 172 -0.52 24.75 41.36
CA GLY A 172 -0.94 23.95 42.52
C GLY A 172 -1.85 22.75 42.25
N ALA A 173 -2.06 22.35 40.98
CA ALA A 173 -2.90 21.19 40.65
C ALA A 173 -2.34 19.85 41.20
N PRO A 174 -3.21 18.95 41.74
CA PRO A 174 -2.80 17.65 42.27
C PRO A 174 -2.32 16.69 41.16
N ALA A 175 -1.41 15.78 41.52
CA ALA A 175 -0.72 14.87 40.58
C ALA A 175 -1.61 14.08 39.57
N PRO A 176 -2.80 13.55 39.92
CA PRO A 176 -3.63 12.81 38.96
C PRO A 176 -4.34 13.68 37.91
N GLU A 177 -4.36 15.01 38.05
CA GLU A 177 -4.90 15.95 37.06
C GLU A 177 -3.82 16.51 36.10
N ARG A 178 -2.55 16.12 36.26
CA ARG A 178 -1.42 16.69 35.49
C ARG A 178 -1.25 16.14 34.07
N GLY A 179 -1.93 15.04 33.72
CA GLY A 179 -1.83 14.44 32.39
C GLY A 179 -0.44 13.90 32.04
N PRO A 180 -0.21 13.48 30.77
CA PRO A 180 1.10 13.05 30.29
C PRO A 180 2.09 14.24 30.21
N LEU A 181 3.40 13.96 30.32
CA LEU A 181 4.46 14.99 30.25
C LEU A 181 4.49 15.74 28.91
N GLY A 182 3.92 15.16 27.85
CA GLY A 182 3.64 15.87 26.62
C GLY A 182 2.66 15.11 25.75
N TRP A 183 1.95 15.82 24.88
CA TRP A 183 0.97 15.25 23.95
C TRP A 183 0.84 16.10 22.68
N VAL A 184 0.28 15.49 21.64
CA VAL A 184 -0.14 16.19 20.42
C VAL A 184 -1.61 16.58 20.58
N GLN A 185 -1.90 17.86 20.49
CA GLN A 185 -3.25 18.42 20.49
C GLN A 185 -3.65 18.81 19.07
N THR A 186 -4.75 18.25 18.57
CA THR A 186 -5.37 18.73 17.32
C THR A 186 -6.10 20.03 17.58
N VAL A 187 -5.77 21.09 16.84
CA VAL A 187 -6.41 22.41 17.00
C VAL A 187 -7.48 22.64 15.93
N ARG A 188 -7.20 22.28 14.67
CA ARG A 188 -8.17 22.32 13.58
C ARG A 188 -8.36 20.93 12.98
N THR A 189 -9.62 20.53 12.80
CA THR A 189 -10.03 19.28 12.13
C THR A 189 -10.34 19.46 10.64
N ASP A 190 -10.28 20.70 10.15
CA ASP A 190 -10.64 21.07 8.78
C ASP A 190 -9.37 21.16 7.90
N PRO A 191 -9.31 20.55 6.70
CA PRO A 191 -8.12 20.45 5.85
C PRO A 191 -7.64 21.77 5.21
N SER A 192 -8.06 22.92 5.75
CA SER A 192 -7.75 24.27 5.23
C SER A 192 -6.51 24.92 5.85
N CYS A 193 -5.67 24.16 6.57
CA CYS A 193 -4.48 24.66 7.23
C CYS A 193 -3.46 25.21 6.21
N CYS A 194 -3.16 26.51 6.30
CA CYS A 194 -2.20 27.19 5.42
C CYS A 194 -0.96 27.58 6.25
N PRO A 195 0.07 26.73 6.31
CA PRO A 195 1.22 26.95 7.17
C PRO A 195 1.97 28.22 6.75
N THR A 196 2.19 29.11 7.71
CA THR A 196 3.02 30.30 7.53
C THR A 196 3.97 30.46 8.71
N PRO A 197 5.13 31.13 8.55
CA PRO A 197 6.06 31.35 9.67
C PRO A 197 5.41 32.07 10.86
N ARG A 198 4.42 32.94 10.61
CA ARG A 198 3.78 33.79 11.63
C ARG A 198 2.51 33.19 12.24
N MET A 199 2.27 31.90 11.98
CA MET A 199 1.07 31.19 12.40
C MET A 199 0.87 31.25 13.92
N CYS A 200 -0.35 31.59 14.36
CA CYS A 200 -0.72 31.54 15.78
C CYS A 200 -1.38 30.20 16.14
N GLU A 201 -1.63 29.98 17.44
CA GLU A 201 -2.21 28.72 17.93
C GLU A 201 -3.54 28.37 17.23
N GLU A 202 -4.42 29.34 17.05
CA GLU A 202 -5.74 29.17 16.42
C GLU A 202 -5.64 28.80 14.91
N GLU A 203 -4.49 29.08 14.29
CA GLU A 203 -4.22 28.82 12.87
C GLU A 203 -3.48 27.49 12.66
N ALA A 204 -2.90 26.90 13.73
CA ALA A 204 -2.17 25.64 13.66
C ALA A 204 -3.10 24.45 13.37
N CYS A 205 -2.56 23.43 12.68
CA CYS A 205 -3.28 22.17 12.55
C CYS A 205 -3.09 21.33 13.83
N TYR A 206 -1.86 21.30 14.37
CA TYR A 206 -1.52 20.61 15.61
C TYR A 206 -0.64 21.47 16.52
N CYS A 207 -0.78 21.25 17.82
CA CYS A 207 0.12 21.78 18.84
C CYS A 207 0.78 20.62 19.58
N ILE A 208 2.11 20.59 19.60
CA ILE A 208 2.88 19.78 20.52
C ILE A 208 2.92 20.53 21.84
N VAL A 209 2.32 19.95 22.87
CA VAL A 209 2.22 20.54 24.20
C VAL A 209 3.13 19.79 25.15
N VAL A 210 4.00 20.51 25.84
CA VAL A 210 4.95 19.96 26.82
C VAL A 210 4.61 20.46 28.22
N HIS A 211 4.57 19.56 29.20
CA HIS A 211 4.29 19.90 30.58
C HIS A 211 5.53 20.58 31.24
N PRO A 212 5.35 21.69 32.00
CA PRO A 212 6.45 22.42 32.64
C PRO A 212 7.32 21.59 33.61
N ASP A 213 6.73 20.57 34.24
CA ASP A 213 7.44 19.66 35.15
C ASP A 213 8.44 18.71 34.44
N THR A 214 8.54 18.73 33.11
CA THR A 214 9.48 17.86 32.37
C THR A 214 10.93 18.28 32.65
N GLU A 215 11.79 17.32 33.01
CA GLU A 215 13.19 17.60 33.30
C GLU A 215 13.95 18.12 32.06
N GLY A 216 14.83 19.10 32.26
CA GLY A 216 15.47 19.87 31.17
C GLY A 216 16.11 19.03 30.06
N ALA A 217 16.82 17.96 30.42
CA ALA A 217 17.50 17.09 29.46
C ALA A 217 16.56 16.13 28.70
N GLU A 218 15.36 15.88 29.20
CA GLU A 218 14.41 14.92 28.62
C GLU A 218 13.44 15.59 27.63
N ILE A 219 13.30 16.91 27.69
CA ILE A 219 12.40 17.69 26.83
C ILE A 219 12.71 17.49 25.35
N VAL A 220 13.99 17.49 24.96
CA VAL A 220 14.39 17.31 23.54
C VAL A 220 13.96 15.93 23.04
N GLY A 221 14.18 14.88 23.84
CA GLY A 221 13.73 13.51 23.52
C GLY A 221 12.22 13.38 23.41
N LEU A 222 11.48 14.01 24.32
CA LEU A 222 10.02 14.05 24.31
C LEU A 222 9.47 14.80 23.09
N VAL A 223 10.03 15.96 22.75
CA VAL A 223 9.60 16.71 21.57
C VAL A 223 9.90 15.93 20.29
N LEU A 224 11.08 15.32 20.19
CA LEU A 224 11.41 14.43 19.06
C LEU A 224 10.43 13.26 18.93
N SER A 225 9.99 12.66 20.03
CA SER A 225 9.06 11.53 19.99
C SER A 225 7.66 11.95 19.52
N LEU A 226 7.17 13.11 19.96
CA LEU A 226 5.88 13.67 19.54
C LEU A 226 5.92 14.10 18.06
N ILE A 227 7.04 14.64 17.59
CA ILE A 227 7.24 14.92 16.15
C ILE A 227 7.30 13.60 15.36
N ALA A 228 8.04 12.60 15.84
CA ALA A 228 8.14 11.30 15.18
C ALA A 228 6.77 10.63 15.07
N GLN A 229 5.92 10.72 16.09
CA GLN A 229 4.53 10.25 16.05
C GLN A 229 3.75 10.92 14.90
N LEU A 230 3.83 12.24 14.78
CA LEU A 230 3.17 12.98 13.69
C LEU A 230 3.72 12.59 12.31
N MET A 231 5.06 12.52 12.17
CA MET A 231 5.71 12.22 10.90
C MET A 231 5.46 10.78 10.45
N LEU A 232 5.40 9.82 11.38
CA LEU A 232 5.03 8.43 11.09
C LEU A 232 3.57 8.33 10.67
N ALA A 233 2.65 8.91 11.43
CA ALA A 233 1.23 8.92 11.09
C ALA A 233 0.98 9.53 9.70
N TRP A 234 1.68 10.63 9.38
CA TRP A 234 1.59 11.24 8.05
C TRP A 234 2.26 10.37 6.98
N THR A 235 3.44 9.82 7.22
CA THR A 235 4.12 8.97 6.22
C THR A 235 3.28 7.72 5.92
N GLN A 236 2.70 7.09 6.94
CA GLN A 236 1.75 5.98 6.80
C GLN A 236 0.49 6.43 6.04
N GLY A 237 -0.12 7.56 6.43
CA GLY A 237 -1.29 8.12 5.76
C GLY A 237 -1.03 8.39 4.27
N ARG A 238 0.10 9.02 3.94
CA ARG A 238 0.51 9.29 2.56
C ARG A 238 0.78 8.01 1.77
N ARG A 239 1.44 7.01 2.37
CA ARG A 239 1.64 5.69 1.76
C ARG A 239 0.31 4.97 1.51
N ALA A 240 -0.67 5.17 2.39
CA ALA A 240 -2.03 4.69 2.26
C ALA A 240 -2.93 5.62 1.41
N GLY A 241 -2.39 6.70 0.82
CA GLY A 241 -3.11 7.67 -0.01
C GLY A 241 -4.13 8.55 0.73
N GLN A 242 -4.12 8.53 2.05
CA GLN A 242 -4.96 9.40 2.89
C GLN A 242 -4.44 10.85 2.87
N GLN A 243 -5.36 11.82 2.84
CA GLN A 243 -5.02 13.24 2.99
C GLN A 243 -4.53 13.55 4.40
N LEU A 244 -3.66 14.55 4.47
CA LEU A 244 -2.87 15.08 5.59
C LEU A 244 -3.62 15.50 6.87
N CYS A 245 -4.90 15.17 7.00
CA CYS A 245 -5.75 15.55 8.12
C CYS A 245 -6.70 14.42 8.54
N GLY A 246 -6.32 13.15 8.31
CA GLY A 246 -6.99 12.03 8.96
C GLY A 246 -6.79 12.13 10.47
N ASN A 247 -7.88 12.07 11.24
CA ASN A 247 -7.87 11.91 12.69
C ASN A 247 -6.74 10.93 13.04
N GLY A 248 -5.82 11.26 13.96
CA GLY A 248 -4.63 10.48 14.30
C GLY A 248 -4.91 9.08 14.88
N GLU A 249 -5.64 8.25 14.13
CA GLU A 249 -6.06 6.88 14.39
C GLU A 249 -5.16 5.87 13.66
N ALA A 250 -4.13 6.33 12.93
CA ALA A 250 -3.05 5.46 12.52
C ALA A 250 -2.35 4.95 13.79
N HIS A 251 -2.44 3.64 14.04
CA HIS A 251 -1.84 3.00 15.20
C HIS A 251 -0.32 2.94 14.99
N VAL A 252 0.38 4.03 15.29
CA VAL A 252 1.84 4.10 15.15
C VAL A 252 2.48 3.33 16.31
N SER A 253 3.37 2.39 16.00
CA SER A 253 4.03 1.59 17.01
C SER A 253 4.98 2.43 17.88
N ASN A 254 4.98 2.20 19.20
CA ASN A 254 5.92 2.84 20.12
C ASN A 254 7.38 2.56 19.72
N LEU A 255 7.66 1.37 19.20
CA LEU A 255 8.99 1.00 18.73
C LEU A 255 9.41 1.86 17.52
N GLU A 256 8.51 2.09 16.56
CA GLU A 256 8.77 2.94 15.39
C GLU A 256 9.05 4.39 15.81
N ILE A 257 8.21 4.96 16.69
CA ILE A 257 8.41 6.31 17.26
C ILE A 257 9.77 6.41 17.92
N GLY A 258 10.15 5.40 18.70
CA GLY A 258 11.43 5.36 19.41
C GLY A 258 12.64 5.20 18.49
N ILE A 259 12.52 4.45 17.40
CA ILE A 259 13.59 4.32 16.39
C ILE A 259 13.75 5.64 15.62
N VAL A 260 12.66 6.22 15.11
CA VAL A 260 12.69 7.46 14.32
C VAL A 260 13.30 8.61 15.14
N SER A 261 12.79 8.83 16.36
CA SER A 261 13.28 9.88 17.25
C SER A 261 14.76 9.71 17.61
N TRP A 262 15.21 8.48 17.89
CA TRP A 262 16.61 8.19 18.22
C TRP A 262 17.54 8.44 17.03
N VAL A 263 17.18 7.94 15.83
CA VAL A 263 18.02 8.12 14.63
C VAL A 263 18.13 9.60 14.27
N VAL A 264 17.01 10.32 14.21
CA VAL A 264 17.01 11.75 13.87
C VAL A 264 17.77 12.57 14.92
N GLY A 265 17.56 12.29 16.21
CA GLY A 265 18.27 12.95 17.30
C GLY A 265 19.80 12.75 17.21
N ARG A 266 20.26 11.54 16.90
CA ARG A 266 21.68 11.22 16.67
C ARG A 266 22.24 11.96 15.46
N ARG A 267 21.53 11.94 14.33
CA ARG A 267 21.97 12.54 13.07
C ARG A 267 22.09 14.06 13.18
N LEU A 268 21.15 14.71 13.88
CA LEU A 268 21.16 16.15 14.13
C LEU A 268 22.11 16.56 15.26
N GLY A 269 22.61 15.61 16.05
CA GLY A 269 23.57 15.84 17.12
C GLY A 269 22.95 16.28 18.45
N PHE A 270 21.69 15.96 18.70
CA PHE A 270 20.99 16.28 19.94
C PHE A 270 21.36 15.35 21.11
N GLY A 271 22.04 14.23 20.83
CA GLY A 271 22.50 13.29 21.84
C GLY A 271 21.71 11.99 21.86
N ASN A 272 21.87 11.21 22.94
CA ASN A 272 21.28 9.88 23.08
C ASN A 272 19.97 10.00 23.88
N HIS A 273 18.90 10.35 23.20
CA HIS A 273 17.57 10.35 23.80
C HIS A 273 16.81 9.12 23.34
N HIS A 274 16.41 8.29 24.28
CA HIS A 274 15.51 7.18 24.00
C HIS A 274 14.10 7.60 24.39
N ALA A 275 13.20 7.68 23.40
CA ALA A 275 11.83 8.11 23.63
C ALA A 275 11.02 7.14 24.51
N ASN A 276 11.35 5.85 24.47
CA ASN A 276 10.68 4.82 25.25
C ASN A 276 11.58 3.61 25.52
N VAL A 277 11.14 2.78 26.48
CA VAL A 277 11.87 1.61 26.96
C VAL A 277 11.99 0.51 25.90
N GLU A 278 11.00 0.36 25.02
CA GLU A 278 11.00 -0.66 23.97
C GLU A 278 12.11 -0.40 22.94
N ALA A 279 12.19 0.83 22.43
CA ALA A 279 13.26 1.24 21.53
C ALA A 279 14.63 1.22 22.20
N PHE A 280 14.73 1.62 23.48
CA PHE A 280 15.97 1.47 24.25
C PHE A 280 16.45 0.01 24.27
N ARG A 281 15.58 -0.93 24.67
CA ARG A 281 15.93 -2.36 24.73
C ARG A 281 16.31 -2.92 23.36
N PHE A 282 15.59 -2.51 22.32
CA PHE A 282 15.90 -2.95 20.96
C PHE A 282 17.24 -2.39 20.47
N ILE A 283 17.46 -1.08 20.55
CA ILE A 283 18.66 -0.42 20.00
C ILE A 283 19.93 -0.81 20.77
N GLU A 284 19.86 -0.96 22.10
CA GLU A 284 21.01 -1.28 22.95
C GLU A 284 21.34 -2.78 23.01
N ASN A 285 20.82 -3.59 22.07
CA ASN A 285 21.04 -5.03 22.00
C ASN A 285 20.63 -5.78 23.30
N LEU A 286 19.63 -5.28 24.04
CA LEU A 286 19.08 -5.95 25.22
C LEU A 286 17.92 -6.90 24.86
N SER A 287 17.69 -7.13 23.57
CA SER A 287 16.71 -8.05 23.00
C SER A 287 17.37 -8.91 21.93
N ASP A 288 17.29 -10.23 22.11
CA ASP A 288 17.77 -11.22 21.11
C ASP A 288 16.80 -11.36 19.93
N PHE A 289 15.58 -10.85 20.06
CA PHE A 289 14.54 -10.94 19.03
C PHE A 289 14.64 -9.80 18.00
N PRO A 290 14.25 -10.06 16.73
CA PRO A 290 14.05 -9.01 15.74
C PRO A 290 12.90 -8.08 16.15
N ALA A 291 12.76 -6.95 15.46
CA ALA A 291 11.56 -6.14 15.60
C ALA A 291 10.31 -6.96 15.26
N PRO A 292 9.15 -6.67 15.88
CA PRO A 292 7.86 -7.25 15.52
C PRO A 292 7.58 -7.18 14.00
N ASP A 293 6.89 -8.18 13.45
CA ASP A 293 6.68 -8.30 12.00
C ASP A 293 5.73 -7.21 11.42
N ASP A 294 5.01 -6.50 12.29
CA ASP A 294 4.14 -5.35 11.97
C ASP A 294 4.91 -4.03 11.81
N VAL A 295 6.21 -3.99 12.11
CA VAL A 295 7.05 -2.80 11.83
C VAL A 295 7.26 -2.66 10.32
N ASP A 296 6.87 -1.50 9.77
CA ASP A 296 7.15 -1.14 8.38
C ASP A 296 8.47 -0.38 8.29
N TRP A 297 9.55 -1.10 7.95
CA TRP A 297 10.88 -0.51 7.82
C TRP A 297 10.97 0.52 6.70
N GLY A 298 10.18 0.36 5.64
CA GLY A 298 10.09 1.33 4.56
C GLY A 298 9.54 2.66 5.10
N CYS A 299 8.45 2.60 5.85
CA CYS A 299 7.83 3.77 6.47
C CYS A 299 8.75 4.41 7.53
N VAL A 300 9.42 3.61 8.36
CA VAL A 300 10.36 4.10 9.38
C VAL A 300 11.50 4.89 8.71
N ILE A 301 12.15 4.34 7.69
CA ILE A 301 13.28 4.99 7.01
C ILE A 301 12.83 6.27 6.30
N GLU A 302 11.65 6.25 5.66
CA GLU A 302 11.08 7.43 5.02
C GLU A 302 10.73 8.51 6.04
N ALA A 303 10.09 8.16 7.17
CA ALA A 303 9.76 9.08 8.25
C ALA A 303 11.01 9.72 8.88
N ILE A 304 12.12 8.97 9.03
CA ILE A 304 13.42 9.53 9.47
C ILE A 304 13.88 10.61 8.48
N GLY A 305 13.80 10.34 7.17
CA GLY A 305 14.17 11.30 6.13
C GLY A 305 13.31 12.57 6.15
N VAL A 306 11.99 12.39 6.17
CA VAL A 306 11.01 13.48 6.22
C VAL A 306 11.21 14.34 7.47
N MET A 307 11.38 13.72 8.63
CA MET A 307 11.60 14.42 9.90
C MET A 307 12.96 15.14 9.94
N GLU A 308 14.04 14.52 9.47
CA GLU A 308 15.36 15.16 9.42
C GLU A 308 15.35 16.39 8.51
N ASP A 309 14.77 16.28 7.32
CA ASP A 309 14.71 17.38 6.35
C ASP A 309 13.83 18.54 6.88
N LEU A 310 12.69 18.22 7.52
CA LEU A 310 11.86 19.21 8.21
C LEU A 310 12.66 19.99 9.26
N LEU A 311 13.36 19.27 10.14
CA LEU A 311 14.14 19.86 11.22
C LEU A 311 15.41 20.57 10.74
N CYS A 312 15.92 20.24 9.54
CA CYS A 312 16.98 21.01 8.90
C CYS A 312 16.47 22.31 8.25
N GLY A 313 15.15 22.45 8.07
CA GLY A 313 14.54 23.59 7.38
C GLY A 313 14.55 23.46 5.85
N GLU A 314 14.68 22.26 5.31
CA GLU A 314 14.60 21.98 3.87
C GLU A 314 13.13 22.05 3.39
N ASP A 315 12.93 22.33 2.11
CA ASP A 315 11.61 22.32 1.47
C ASP A 315 11.44 21.01 0.69
N LYS A 316 10.55 20.14 1.15
CA LYS A 316 10.22 18.89 0.46
C LYS A 316 8.78 18.84 -0.02
N PRO A 317 8.51 18.35 -1.25
CA PRO A 317 7.16 18.15 -1.73
C PRO A 317 6.38 17.15 -0.85
N GLU A 318 7.06 16.20 -0.21
CA GLU A 318 6.45 15.26 0.76
C GLU A 318 6.01 15.95 2.04
N LEU A 319 6.57 17.12 2.35
CA LEU A 319 6.22 17.99 3.48
C LEU A 319 5.20 19.08 3.10
N GLN A 320 4.84 19.22 1.83
CA GLN A 320 3.86 20.21 1.40
C GLN A 320 2.45 19.66 1.64
N ILE A 321 1.67 20.37 2.46
CA ILE A 321 0.22 20.19 2.48
C ILE A 321 -0.27 20.47 1.05
N PRO A 322 -0.84 19.47 0.34
CA PRO A 322 -1.19 19.65 -1.04
C PRO A 322 -2.12 20.86 -1.15
N PRO A 323 -1.85 21.81 -2.06
CA PRO A 323 -2.75 22.92 -2.25
C PRO A 323 -4.13 22.34 -2.56
N LYS A 324 -5.13 22.82 -1.80
CA LYS A 324 -6.56 22.58 -1.93
C LYS A 324 -6.93 21.63 -3.09
N PRO A 325 -7.38 20.40 -2.82
CA PRO A 325 -7.85 19.55 -3.91
C PRO A 325 -8.90 20.33 -4.72
N ARG A 326 -8.73 20.31 -6.05
CA ARG A 326 -9.79 20.74 -6.96
C ARG A 326 -11.06 19.94 -6.62
N PRO A 327 -12.26 20.54 -6.76
CA PRO A 327 -13.46 19.94 -6.19
C PRO A 327 -13.86 18.63 -6.88
N ALA A 328 -14.15 17.64 -6.02
CA ALA A 328 -15.26 16.69 -6.05
C ALA A 328 -15.37 15.68 -7.19
N ILE A 329 -14.79 14.47 -7.00
CA ILE A 329 -15.49 13.19 -7.29
C ILE A 329 -15.26 12.11 -6.19
N ASP A 330 -14.30 12.23 -5.27
CA ASP A 330 -14.09 11.20 -4.23
C ASP A 330 -14.79 11.52 -2.89
N ASP A 331 -16.12 11.38 -2.86
CA ASP A 331 -16.90 11.28 -1.62
C ASP A 331 -17.49 9.86 -1.48
N VAL A 332 -16.63 8.84 -1.50
CA VAL A 332 -17.04 7.54 -0.93
C VAL A 332 -15.91 7.00 -0.04
N PRO A 333 -15.89 7.44 1.24
CA PRO A 333 -14.93 6.94 2.21
C PRO A 333 -14.86 5.41 2.21
N GLY A 334 -13.65 4.88 2.10
CA GLY A 334 -13.38 3.44 2.15
C GLY A 334 -13.54 2.68 0.84
N LEU A 335 -13.78 3.32 -0.31
CA LEU A 335 -13.91 2.62 -1.60
C LEU A 335 -12.66 1.78 -1.96
N VAL A 336 -11.47 2.24 -1.58
CA VAL A 336 -10.22 1.48 -1.77
C VAL A 336 -10.11 0.34 -0.75
N ALA A 337 -10.45 0.61 0.51
CA ALA A 337 -10.29 -0.35 1.61
C ALA A 337 -11.32 -1.50 1.56
N ASP A 338 -12.56 -1.21 1.16
CA ASP A 338 -13.67 -2.16 1.05
C ASP A 338 -14.53 -1.86 -0.19
N PRO A 339 -14.03 -2.13 -1.42
CA PRO A 339 -14.80 -1.88 -2.64
C PRO A 339 -16.12 -2.67 -2.68
N PHE A 340 -16.11 -3.91 -2.18
CA PHE A 340 -17.29 -4.77 -2.16
C PHE A 340 -18.41 -4.19 -1.31
N GLY A 341 -18.12 -3.87 -0.04
CA GLY A 341 -19.10 -3.34 0.87
C GLY A 341 -19.53 -1.92 0.50
N VAL A 342 -18.61 -1.07 0.04
CA VAL A 342 -18.94 0.28 -0.41
C VAL A 342 -19.86 0.28 -1.63
N VAL A 343 -19.45 -0.38 -2.73
CA VAL A 343 -20.26 -0.43 -3.95
C VAL A 343 -21.57 -1.16 -3.69
N GLY A 344 -21.55 -2.24 -2.90
CA GLY A 344 -22.76 -2.97 -2.53
C GLY A 344 -23.75 -2.10 -1.74
N ARG A 345 -23.28 -1.31 -0.77
CA ARG A 345 -24.13 -0.36 -0.02
C ARG A 345 -24.69 0.72 -0.94
N GLU A 346 -23.87 1.30 -1.81
CA GLU A 346 -24.29 2.37 -2.72
C GLU A 346 -25.33 1.89 -3.74
N LEU A 347 -25.13 0.71 -4.36
CA LEU A 347 -26.11 0.11 -5.27
C LEU A 347 -27.43 -0.19 -4.55
N ALA A 348 -27.37 -0.69 -3.31
CA ALA A 348 -28.55 -0.93 -2.50
C ALA A 348 -29.31 0.35 -2.15
N MET A 349 -28.61 1.46 -1.87
CA MET A 349 -29.23 2.76 -1.58
C MET A 349 -29.87 3.38 -2.84
N ARG A 350 -29.22 3.27 -3.99
CA ARG A 350 -29.65 3.90 -5.25
C ARG A 350 -30.76 3.16 -5.99
N LYS A 351 -31.11 1.92 -5.66
CA LYS A 351 -32.20 1.20 -6.36
C LYS A 351 -33.55 1.94 -6.30
N ASN A 352 -33.75 2.78 -5.28
CA ASN A 352 -34.95 3.60 -5.14
C ASN A 352 -34.92 4.92 -5.94
N ASP A 353 -33.76 5.25 -6.54
CA ASP A 353 -33.59 6.43 -7.38
C ASP A 353 -33.93 6.11 -8.84
N THR A 354 -34.26 7.14 -9.62
CA THR A 354 -34.55 7.00 -11.07
C THR A 354 -33.39 6.41 -11.88
N ASP A 355 -32.18 6.45 -11.32
CA ASP A 355 -30.93 6.01 -11.96
C ASP A 355 -30.39 4.68 -11.41
N GLY A 356 -31.11 4.01 -10.50
CA GLY A 356 -30.62 2.81 -9.81
C GLY A 356 -30.35 1.63 -10.74
N GLU A 357 -31.24 1.38 -11.70
CA GLU A 357 -31.09 0.31 -12.69
C GLU A 357 -29.90 0.56 -13.63
N ALA A 358 -29.68 1.81 -14.03
CA ALA A 358 -28.51 2.20 -14.83
C ALA A 358 -27.19 1.96 -14.08
N ALA A 359 -27.16 2.22 -12.77
CA ALA A 359 -25.99 1.93 -11.93
C ALA A 359 -25.72 0.42 -11.82
N GLU A 360 -26.75 -0.39 -11.59
CA GLU A 360 -26.63 -1.85 -11.51
C GLU A 360 -26.13 -2.44 -12.84
N ARG A 361 -26.72 -2.02 -13.97
CA ARG A 361 -26.29 -2.45 -15.31
C ARG A 361 -24.85 -2.05 -15.61
N TRP A 362 -24.51 -0.79 -15.40
CA TRP A 362 -23.15 -0.29 -15.64
C TRP A 362 -22.11 -1.07 -14.85
N MET A 363 -22.35 -1.27 -13.55
CA MET A 363 -21.41 -1.99 -12.71
C MET A 363 -21.27 -3.45 -13.15
N LEU A 364 -22.38 -4.11 -13.48
CA LEU A 364 -22.36 -5.48 -13.97
C LEU A 364 -21.57 -5.59 -15.28
N GLU A 365 -21.85 -4.74 -16.26
CA GLU A 365 -21.19 -4.77 -17.58
C GLU A 365 -19.70 -4.42 -17.48
N PHE A 366 -19.35 -3.37 -16.73
CA PHE A 366 -17.97 -2.94 -16.56
C PHE A 366 -17.14 -4.01 -15.86
N VAL A 367 -17.62 -4.54 -14.73
CA VAL A 367 -16.90 -5.55 -13.96
C VAL A 367 -16.76 -6.86 -14.73
N SER A 368 -17.82 -7.29 -15.40
CA SER A 368 -17.83 -8.53 -16.19
C SER A 368 -16.90 -8.46 -17.40
N SER A 369 -16.80 -7.29 -18.05
CA SER A 369 -16.01 -7.11 -19.27
C SER A 369 -14.54 -6.77 -19.02
N ASN A 370 -14.12 -6.56 -17.76
CA ASN A 370 -12.76 -6.17 -17.40
C ASN A 370 -12.05 -7.23 -16.53
N GLY A 371 -11.93 -8.46 -17.05
CA GLY A 371 -11.25 -9.59 -16.39
C GLY A 371 -9.75 -9.40 -16.13
N ARG A 372 -9.12 -8.41 -16.79
CA ARG A 372 -7.71 -8.02 -16.61
C ARG A 372 -7.40 -7.39 -15.25
N PHE A 373 -8.40 -6.78 -14.61
CA PHE A 373 -8.26 -6.20 -13.27
C PHE A 373 -8.75 -7.22 -12.25
N SER A 374 -8.22 -7.19 -11.03
CA SER A 374 -8.82 -7.92 -9.91
C SER A 374 -10.26 -7.44 -9.67
N MET A 375 -11.15 -8.28 -9.13
CA MET A 375 -12.53 -7.89 -8.85
C MET A 375 -12.64 -6.61 -8.00
N PRO A 376 -11.88 -6.45 -6.89
CA PRO A 376 -11.87 -5.22 -6.09
C PRO A 376 -11.47 -3.98 -6.93
N THR A 377 -10.46 -4.12 -7.79
CA THR A 377 -9.99 -3.03 -8.66
C THR A 377 -11.06 -2.65 -9.69
N ALA A 378 -11.68 -3.65 -10.35
CA ALA A 378 -12.73 -3.42 -11.33
C ALA A 378 -13.96 -2.71 -10.72
N LEU A 379 -14.34 -3.08 -9.50
CA LEU A 379 -15.42 -2.42 -8.76
C LEU A 379 -15.11 -0.95 -8.48
N ALA A 380 -13.93 -0.67 -7.94
CA ALA A 380 -13.53 0.70 -7.61
C ALA A 380 -13.50 1.60 -8.86
N LEU A 381 -12.88 1.12 -9.95
CA LEU A 381 -12.79 1.85 -11.21
C LEU A 381 -14.16 2.06 -11.86
N GLY A 382 -14.96 1.00 -11.95
CA GLY A 382 -16.30 1.06 -12.53
C GLY A 382 -17.18 2.05 -11.79
N TRP A 383 -17.12 2.06 -10.46
CA TRP A 383 -17.93 2.96 -9.63
C TRP A 383 -17.53 4.42 -9.80
N GLN A 384 -16.22 4.71 -9.82
CA GLN A 384 -15.74 6.08 -10.06
C GLN A 384 -16.11 6.59 -11.45
N LEU A 385 -16.05 5.73 -12.48
CA LEU A 385 -16.46 6.09 -13.83
C LEU A 385 -17.97 6.35 -13.91
N TYR A 386 -18.78 5.53 -13.23
CA TYR A 386 -20.21 5.79 -13.08
C TYR A 386 -20.49 7.16 -12.46
N ARG A 387 -19.80 7.48 -11.35
CA ARG A 387 -19.90 8.76 -10.66
C ARG A 387 -19.44 9.93 -11.52
N ARG A 388 -18.40 9.72 -12.34
CA ARG A 388 -17.83 10.73 -13.23
C ARG A 388 -18.73 11.08 -14.39
N TRP A 389 -19.39 10.10 -15.00
CA TRP A 389 -20.18 10.32 -16.21
C TRP A 389 -21.69 10.38 -15.95
N GLY A 390 -22.15 9.82 -14.84
CA GLY A 390 -23.56 9.74 -14.46
C GLY A 390 -24.37 8.77 -15.32
N SER A 391 -25.65 8.65 -14.98
CA SER A 391 -26.60 7.76 -15.66
C SER A 391 -26.82 8.10 -17.13
N ALA A 392 -26.63 9.36 -17.54
CA ALA A 392 -26.79 9.81 -18.92
C ALA A 392 -25.80 9.17 -19.90
N VAL A 393 -24.64 8.73 -19.43
CA VAL A 393 -23.60 8.08 -20.23
C VAL A 393 -23.53 6.58 -19.92
N ALA A 394 -23.61 6.23 -18.63
CA ALA A 394 -23.50 4.85 -18.19
C ALA A 394 -24.78 4.02 -18.41
N GLY A 395 -25.95 4.67 -18.50
CA GLY A 395 -27.24 4.04 -18.80
C GLY A 395 -27.67 4.14 -20.27
N ASP A 396 -26.77 4.54 -21.18
CA ASP A 396 -27.03 4.55 -22.61
C ASP A 396 -26.78 3.14 -23.18
N ASP A 397 -27.86 2.41 -23.49
CA ASP A 397 -27.80 1.03 -24.00
C ASP A 397 -26.94 0.90 -25.27
N SER A 398 -26.82 1.97 -26.08
CA SER A 398 -25.96 1.98 -27.28
C SER A 398 -24.46 1.92 -26.95
N ARG A 399 -24.11 2.13 -25.68
CA ARG A 399 -22.74 2.12 -25.13
C ARG A 399 -22.50 0.95 -24.16
N SER A 400 -23.42 0.00 -24.02
CA SER A 400 -23.22 -1.21 -23.21
C SER A 400 -21.93 -1.97 -23.57
N ALA A 401 -21.66 -2.12 -24.87
CA ALA A 401 -20.43 -2.74 -25.37
C ALA A 401 -19.15 -1.90 -25.12
N TRP A 402 -19.27 -0.63 -24.73
CA TRP A 402 -18.14 0.28 -24.53
C TRP A 402 -17.38 0.00 -23.24
N ALA A 403 -18.05 -0.49 -22.19
CA ALA A 403 -17.48 -0.64 -20.85
C ALA A 403 -16.21 -1.54 -20.81
N GLY A 404 -16.18 -2.59 -21.62
CA GLY A 404 -15.01 -3.48 -21.78
C GLY A 404 -13.92 -2.95 -22.70
N THR A 405 -14.18 -1.87 -23.44
CA THR A 405 -13.25 -1.30 -24.44
C THR A 405 -12.49 -0.07 -23.93
N LEU A 406 -12.79 0.38 -22.70
CA LEU A 406 -12.15 1.53 -22.09
C LEU A 406 -10.67 1.27 -21.83
N ASP A 407 -9.81 2.08 -22.44
CA ASP A 407 -8.36 2.03 -22.25
C ASP A 407 -7.97 2.71 -20.94
N ILE A 408 -8.17 1.97 -19.86
CA ILE A 408 -7.76 2.31 -18.49
C ILE A 408 -6.44 1.60 -18.18
N ARG A 409 -5.44 2.32 -17.67
CA ARG A 409 -4.15 1.78 -17.25
C ARG A 409 -3.63 2.53 -16.03
N SER A 410 -2.72 1.91 -15.29
CA SER A 410 -2.09 2.58 -14.15
C SER A 410 -1.23 3.75 -14.63
N VAL A 411 -1.00 4.75 -13.77
CA VAL A 411 -0.10 5.87 -14.07
C VAL A 411 1.30 5.36 -14.43
N GLU A 412 1.77 4.32 -13.74
CA GLU A 412 3.05 3.66 -14.02
C GLU A 412 3.06 3.05 -15.42
N GLU A 413 2.00 2.34 -15.82
CA GLU A 413 1.92 1.73 -17.14
C GLU A 413 1.85 2.79 -18.26
N TRP A 414 1.10 3.87 -18.05
CA TRP A 414 1.08 5.01 -18.97
C TRP A 414 2.47 5.64 -19.11
N SER A 415 3.21 5.79 -18.00
CA SER A 415 4.56 6.36 -18.01
C SER A 415 5.54 5.55 -18.85
N VAL A 416 5.51 4.22 -18.75
CA VAL A 416 6.34 3.30 -19.56
C VAL A 416 6.01 3.44 -21.05
N ARG A 417 4.75 3.69 -21.38
CA ARG A 417 4.27 3.90 -22.76
C ARG A 417 4.54 5.31 -23.30
N GLY A 418 5.21 6.17 -22.52
CA GLY A 418 5.55 7.54 -22.92
C GLY A 418 4.42 8.55 -22.70
N TRP A 419 3.46 8.25 -21.84
CA TRP A 419 2.34 9.13 -21.49
C TRP A 419 2.48 9.62 -20.04
N VAL A 420 2.00 10.81 -19.75
CA VAL A 420 1.99 11.40 -18.40
C VAL A 420 0.58 11.90 -18.07
N PRO A 421 0.19 11.97 -16.78
CA PRO A 421 -1.11 12.51 -16.40
C PRO A 421 -1.32 13.93 -16.94
N ASN A 422 -2.51 14.23 -17.45
CA ASN A 422 -2.91 15.60 -17.72
C ASN A 422 -3.05 16.35 -16.38
N PRO A 423 -2.44 17.54 -16.19
CA PRO A 423 -2.62 18.32 -14.96
C PRO A 423 -4.07 18.70 -14.64
N GLN A 424 -5.01 18.51 -15.58
CA GLN A 424 -6.44 18.72 -15.40
C GLN A 424 -7.26 17.43 -15.32
N SER A 425 -6.66 16.25 -15.54
CA SER A 425 -7.39 14.99 -15.46
C SER A 425 -7.71 14.60 -14.03
N VAL A 426 -8.81 13.87 -13.87
CA VAL A 426 -9.17 13.21 -12.61
C VAL A 426 -8.66 11.77 -12.68
N GLN A 427 -7.72 11.43 -11.80
CA GLN A 427 -7.22 10.06 -11.66
C GLN A 427 -8.27 9.20 -10.98
N LEU A 428 -8.33 7.93 -11.37
CA LEU A 428 -9.14 6.91 -10.70
C LEU A 428 -8.27 6.18 -9.70
N VAL A 429 -8.78 5.88 -8.50
CA VAL A 429 -8.02 5.20 -7.45
C VAL A 429 -8.62 3.82 -7.18
N ALA A 430 -7.81 2.78 -7.21
CA ALA A 430 -8.30 1.43 -6.97
C ALA A 430 -7.31 0.63 -6.11
N PRO A 431 -7.78 -0.38 -5.35
CA PRO A 431 -6.90 -1.23 -4.58
C PRO A 431 -5.97 -2.01 -5.53
N GLY A 432 -4.70 -2.05 -5.16
CA GLY A 432 -3.69 -2.92 -5.74
C GLY A 432 -3.68 -4.31 -5.10
N THR A 433 -2.84 -5.19 -5.63
CA THR A 433 -2.74 -6.60 -5.23
C THR A 433 -2.32 -6.82 -3.78
N HIS A 434 -1.76 -5.82 -3.09
CA HIS A 434 -1.36 -5.89 -1.68
C HIS A 434 -2.09 -4.85 -0.81
N GLY A 435 -3.25 -4.36 -1.26
CA GLY A 435 -4.08 -3.39 -0.52
C GLY A 435 -3.61 -1.93 -0.59
N GLN A 436 -2.55 -1.64 -1.35
CA GLN A 436 -2.11 -0.26 -1.63
C GLN A 436 -3.03 0.46 -2.61
N GLU A 437 -3.06 1.78 -2.57
CA GLU A 437 -3.73 2.59 -3.60
C GLU A 437 -2.94 2.61 -4.90
N VAL A 438 -3.60 2.30 -6.01
CA VAL A 438 -3.05 2.38 -7.35
C VAL A 438 -3.86 3.38 -8.17
N TYR A 439 -3.16 4.32 -8.78
CA TYR A 439 -3.74 5.38 -9.59
C TYR A 439 -3.85 4.93 -11.05
N TYR A 440 -5.03 5.12 -11.63
CA TYR A 440 -5.37 4.80 -13.00
C TYR A 440 -5.81 6.04 -13.77
N LEU A 441 -5.60 6.00 -15.07
CA LEU A 441 -6.03 7.04 -16.01
C LEU A 441 -6.71 6.40 -17.20
N LEU A 442 -7.74 7.07 -17.71
CA LEU A 442 -8.22 6.85 -19.06
C LEU A 442 -7.19 7.41 -20.05
N ARG A 443 -7.17 6.86 -21.26
CA ARG A 443 -6.36 7.39 -22.37
C ARG A 443 -6.59 8.90 -22.59
N ASP A 444 -7.83 9.37 -22.49
CA ASP A 444 -8.18 10.79 -22.68
C ASP A 444 -7.67 11.69 -21.55
N ASP A 445 -7.31 11.10 -20.42
CA ASP A 445 -6.75 11.79 -19.26
C ASP A 445 -5.21 11.83 -19.27
N ALA A 446 -4.57 11.23 -20.29
CA ALA A 446 -3.13 11.15 -20.41
C ALA A 446 -2.60 12.01 -21.59
N LEU A 447 -1.44 12.64 -21.39
CA LEU A 447 -0.74 13.44 -22.40
C LEU A 447 0.51 12.70 -22.89
N VAL A 448 0.81 12.79 -24.19
CA VAL A 448 2.03 12.19 -24.75
C VAL A 448 3.25 13.01 -24.33
N ALA A 449 4.11 12.43 -23.49
CA ALA A 449 5.41 13.00 -23.11
C ALA A 449 6.55 12.52 -24.03
N ASN A 450 6.50 11.26 -24.46
CA ASN A 450 7.48 10.66 -25.38
C ASN A 450 6.78 10.07 -26.61
N ARG A 451 6.85 10.80 -27.73
CA ARG A 451 6.18 10.44 -28.98
C ARG A 451 6.66 9.12 -29.57
N LEU A 452 7.94 8.76 -29.43
CA LEU A 452 8.47 7.52 -30.00
C LEU A 452 7.95 6.30 -29.23
N ALA A 453 7.99 6.36 -27.90
CA ALA A 453 7.45 5.31 -27.04
C ALA A 453 5.93 5.16 -27.21
N ALA A 454 5.19 6.27 -27.33
CA ALA A 454 3.75 6.25 -27.57
C ALA A 454 3.40 5.62 -28.93
N LEU A 455 4.17 5.90 -29.99
CA LEU A 455 3.98 5.29 -31.32
C LEU A 455 4.28 3.79 -31.32
N GLN A 456 5.36 3.37 -30.64
CA GLN A 456 5.68 1.94 -30.50
C GLN A 456 4.60 1.20 -29.69
N SER A 457 4.12 1.81 -28.61
CA SER A 457 3.06 1.26 -27.77
C SER A 457 1.73 1.08 -28.51
N SER A 458 1.37 2.02 -29.39
CA SER A 458 0.14 1.94 -30.19
C SER A 458 0.15 0.77 -31.21
N ALA A 459 1.32 0.24 -31.56
CA ALA A 459 1.45 -0.92 -32.44
C ALA A 459 1.29 -2.26 -31.69
N ASP A 460 1.41 -2.27 -30.36
CA ASP A 460 1.37 -3.46 -29.49
C ASP A 460 0.00 -3.66 -28.78
N GLU A 461 -1.05 -2.92 -29.16
CA GLU A 461 -2.39 -2.92 -28.51
C GLU A 461 -3.13 -4.29 -28.49
N GLY A 462 -2.55 -5.35 -29.07
CA GLY A 462 -3.23 -6.63 -29.31
C GLY A 462 -2.86 -7.83 -28.44
N ARG A 463 -1.93 -7.74 -27.46
CA ARG A 463 -1.37 -8.96 -26.82
C ARG A 463 -1.75 -9.29 -25.37
N ASP A 464 -2.18 -8.33 -24.54
CA ASP A 464 -2.34 -8.59 -23.09
C ASP A 464 -3.80 -8.48 -22.61
N ARG A 465 -4.67 -9.36 -23.10
CA ARG A 465 -6.00 -9.57 -22.49
C ARG A 465 -6.18 -10.97 -21.89
N THR A 466 -5.20 -11.85 -22.05
CA THR A 466 -5.29 -13.20 -21.49
C THR A 466 -5.05 -13.15 -19.99
N VAL A 467 -6.11 -13.48 -19.28
CA VAL A 467 -6.12 -13.74 -17.86
C VAL A 467 -5.15 -14.89 -17.50
N PRO A 468 -4.24 -14.71 -16.52
CA PRO A 468 -3.35 -15.78 -16.11
C PRO A 468 -4.10 -16.90 -15.37
N VAL A 469 -3.97 -18.14 -15.85
CA VAL A 469 -4.44 -19.36 -15.16
C VAL A 469 -3.22 -20.10 -14.60
N ARG A 470 -3.26 -20.41 -13.30
CA ARG A 470 -2.21 -21.19 -12.65
C ARG A 470 -2.40 -22.68 -12.99
N PRO A 471 -1.30 -23.41 -13.25
CA PRO A 471 -1.37 -24.86 -13.38
C PRO A 471 -1.96 -25.52 -12.14
N ALA A 472 -2.75 -26.57 -12.35
CA ALA A 472 -3.33 -27.38 -11.31
C ALA A 472 -2.25 -28.17 -10.54
N PRO A 473 -2.55 -28.61 -9.31
CA PRO A 473 -1.65 -29.50 -8.56
C PRO A 473 -1.30 -30.76 -9.35
N HIS A 474 -0.08 -31.27 -9.20
CA HIS A 474 0.39 -32.45 -9.95
C HIS A 474 -0.40 -33.73 -9.65
N ASP A 475 -1.06 -33.79 -8.49
CA ASP A 475 -1.92 -34.87 -8.03
C ASP A 475 -3.40 -34.70 -8.43
N ALA A 476 -3.76 -33.59 -9.10
CA ALA A 476 -5.12 -33.36 -9.57
C ALA A 476 -5.49 -34.35 -10.69
N PRO A 477 -6.71 -34.91 -10.69
CA PRO A 477 -7.19 -35.81 -11.73
C PRO A 477 -7.04 -35.24 -13.14
N GLU A 478 -6.71 -36.08 -14.11
CA GLU A 478 -6.52 -35.66 -15.51
C GLU A 478 -7.82 -35.30 -16.24
N LEU A 479 -9.00 -35.58 -15.67
CA LEU A 479 -10.32 -35.24 -16.23
C LEU A 479 -10.46 -35.61 -17.72
N THR A 480 -10.00 -36.79 -18.14
CA THR A 480 -10.00 -37.22 -19.55
C THR A 480 -11.40 -37.32 -20.15
N GLU A 481 -12.44 -37.43 -19.33
CA GLU A 481 -13.83 -37.45 -19.77
C GLU A 481 -14.30 -36.09 -20.34
N PHE A 482 -13.62 -34.99 -20.02
CA PHE A 482 -13.87 -33.66 -20.58
C PHE A 482 -13.08 -33.39 -21.87
N ASP A 483 -12.27 -34.35 -22.35
CA ASP A 483 -11.48 -34.18 -23.57
C ASP A 483 -12.39 -34.02 -24.80
N GLY A 484 -12.22 -32.90 -25.50
CA GLY A 484 -13.04 -32.55 -26.66
C GLY A 484 -14.39 -31.91 -26.33
N LEU A 485 -14.75 -31.80 -25.05
CA LEU A 485 -15.93 -31.06 -24.58
C LEU A 485 -15.59 -29.63 -24.14
N VAL A 486 -14.38 -29.41 -23.61
CA VAL A 486 -13.87 -28.10 -23.18
C VAL A 486 -12.50 -27.82 -23.79
N ALA A 487 -12.12 -26.54 -23.88
CA ALA A 487 -10.81 -26.14 -24.33
C ALA A 487 -9.71 -26.57 -23.33
N PRO A 488 -8.44 -26.75 -23.75
CA PRO A 488 -7.35 -27.16 -22.85
C PRO A 488 -7.16 -26.22 -21.64
N GLN A 489 -7.38 -24.92 -21.82
CA GLN A 489 -7.30 -23.94 -20.73
C GLN A 489 -8.46 -24.09 -19.73
N GLU A 490 -9.67 -24.34 -20.22
CA GLU A 490 -10.86 -24.59 -19.38
C GLU A 490 -10.70 -25.90 -18.60
N LYS A 491 -10.14 -26.94 -19.23
CA LYS A 491 -9.78 -28.18 -18.55
C LYS A 491 -8.80 -27.94 -17.40
N GLU A 492 -7.79 -27.10 -17.60
CA GLU A 492 -6.85 -26.71 -16.54
C GLU A 492 -7.55 -25.96 -15.41
N MET A 493 -8.54 -25.10 -15.72
CA MET A 493 -9.37 -24.46 -14.70
C MET A 493 -10.18 -25.47 -13.89
N LEU A 494 -10.76 -26.49 -14.53
CA LEU A 494 -11.49 -27.56 -13.83
C LEU A 494 -10.58 -28.37 -12.91
N ARG A 495 -9.33 -28.62 -13.33
CA ARG A 495 -8.34 -29.30 -12.49
C ARG A 495 -7.96 -28.49 -11.24
N ASN A 496 -8.07 -27.16 -11.27
CA ASN A 496 -7.85 -26.32 -10.09
C ASN A 496 -8.88 -26.54 -8.97
N LEU A 497 -10.06 -27.11 -9.27
CA LEU A 497 -11.05 -27.51 -8.25
C LEU A 497 -10.50 -28.54 -7.26
N TRP A 498 -9.45 -29.28 -7.63
CA TRP A 498 -8.75 -30.20 -6.72
C TRP A 498 -8.18 -29.50 -5.49
N ARG A 499 -7.87 -28.19 -5.57
CA ARG A 499 -7.37 -27.40 -4.45
C ARG A 499 -8.36 -27.28 -3.29
N VAL A 500 -9.65 -27.49 -3.56
CA VAL A 500 -10.74 -27.54 -2.57
C VAL A 500 -11.36 -28.93 -2.50
N GLU A 501 -10.59 -29.95 -2.90
CA GLU A 501 -10.98 -31.36 -2.91
C GLU A 501 -12.28 -31.60 -3.68
N MET A 502 -12.48 -30.92 -4.81
CA MET A 502 -13.67 -31.07 -5.65
C MET A 502 -13.31 -31.63 -7.03
N ILE A 503 -14.13 -32.56 -7.54
CA ILE A 503 -13.94 -33.21 -8.84
C ILE A 503 -15.26 -33.12 -9.63
N PRO A 504 -15.29 -32.51 -10.83
CA PRO A 504 -16.43 -32.58 -11.73
C PRO A 504 -16.56 -33.99 -12.35
N VAL A 505 -17.78 -34.50 -12.45
CA VAL A 505 -18.09 -35.86 -12.95
C VAL A 505 -19.29 -35.81 -13.88
N ILE A 506 -19.15 -36.33 -15.11
CA ILE A 506 -20.24 -36.38 -16.10
C ILE A 506 -21.29 -37.43 -15.72
N VAL A 507 -22.59 -37.09 -15.81
CA VAL A 507 -23.72 -37.99 -15.48
C VAL A 507 -24.80 -38.00 -16.58
N ASP A 508 -25.45 -39.16 -16.80
CA ASP A 508 -26.34 -39.40 -17.95
C ASP A 508 -27.79 -38.85 -17.80
N SER A 509 -28.29 -38.59 -16.57
CA SER A 509 -29.57 -37.87 -16.34
C SER A 509 -29.81 -37.60 -14.84
N VAL A 510 -30.58 -36.55 -14.53
CA VAL A 510 -30.98 -36.16 -13.16
C VAL A 510 -32.10 -37.06 -12.59
N ASP A 511 -32.83 -37.78 -13.46
CA ASP A 511 -33.95 -38.65 -13.10
C ASP A 511 -33.58 -40.14 -13.20
N GLY A 512 -32.83 -40.65 -12.21
CA GLY A 512 -32.36 -42.04 -12.28
C GLY A 512 -31.70 -42.62 -11.03
N GLY A 513 -32.37 -42.57 -9.88
CA GLY A 513 -32.28 -43.66 -8.88
C GLY A 513 -30.95 -43.94 -8.16
N THR A 514 -29.94 -43.08 -8.28
CA THR A 514 -28.80 -43.08 -7.37
C THR A 514 -28.53 -41.63 -6.98
N GLU A 515 -29.03 -41.23 -5.81
CA GLU A 515 -28.69 -39.95 -5.20
C GLU A 515 -27.16 -39.88 -5.03
N VAL A 516 -26.46 -39.31 -6.01
CA VAL A 516 -25.19 -38.63 -5.71
C VAL A 516 -25.59 -37.30 -5.10
N SER A 517 -26.13 -37.37 -3.89
CA SER A 517 -26.24 -36.19 -3.04
C SER A 517 -24.83 -35.59 -2.94
N PRO A 518 -24.65 -34.26 -2.92
CA PRO A 518 -23.35 -33.66 -2.66
C PRO A 518 -22.86 -34.20 -1.32
N ASP A 519 -21.99 -35.21 -1.35
CA ASP A 519 -21.63 -36.01 -0.19
C ASP A 519 -20.96 -35.07 0.80
N ARG A 520 -21.64 -34.72 1.90
CA ARG A 520 -21.20 -33.64 2.80
C ARG A 520 -19.97 -34.04 3.60
N ASP A 521 -19.76 -35.34 3.76
CA ASP A 521 -19.02 -35.86 4.91
C ASP A 521 -17.65 -36.46 4.57
N THR A 522 -17.31 -36.64 3.28
CA THR A 522 -16.00 -37.17 2.90
C THR A 522 -15.45 -36.54 1.61
N PRO A 523 -14.34 -35.77 1.66
CA PRO A 523 -13.64 -35.34 0.46
C PRO A 523 -13.00 -36.54 -0.27
N PRO A 524 -12.87 -36.50 -1.61
CA PRO A 524 -13.21 -35.37 -2.48
C PRO A 524 -14.70 -35.29 -2.88
N TYR A 525 -15.23 -34.07 -2.88
CA TYR A 525 -16.60 -33.73 -3.30
C TYR A 525 -16.79 -33.91 -4.81
N ARG A 526 -17.80 -34.69 -5.21
CA ARG A 526 -18.15 -34.88 -6.62
C ARG A 526 -19.19 -33.85 -7.06
N LEU A 527 -18.88 -33.12 -8.12
CA LEU A 527 -19.77 -32.14 -8.76
C LEU A 527 -20.39 -32.80 -10.00
N PRO A 528 -21.66 -33.21 -10.00
CA PRO A 528 -22.29 -33.85 -11.15
C PRO A 528 -22.48 -32.84 -12.28
N VAL A 529 -22.18 -33.21 -13.53
CA VAL A 529 -22.30 -32.36 -14.73
C VAL A 529 -23.12 -33.10 -15.79
N VAL A 530 -24.19 -32.48 -16.28
CA VAL A 530 -25.05 -33.00 -17.34
C VAL A 530 -24.62 -32.38 -18.67
N VAL A 531 -24.02 -33.18 -19.55
CA VAL A 531 -23.56 -32.67 -20.85
C VAL A 531 -24.71 -32.63 -21.84
N GLU A 532 -25.07 -31.43 -22.31
CA GLU A 532 -26.02 -31.22 -23.41
C GLU A 532 -25.27 -31.00 -24.74
N GLU A 533 -25.83 -31.53 -25.83
CA GLU A 533 -25.20 -31.44 -27.16
C GLU A 533 -25.16 -29.97 -27.63
N GLY A 534 -23.95 -29.44 -27.84
CA GLY A 534 -23.72 -28.07 -28.32
C GLY A 534 -23.64 -26.99 -27.23
N VAL A 535 -23.71 -27.37 -25.94
CA VAL A 535 -23.55 -26.45 -24.80
C VAL A 535 -22.20 -26.71 -24.11
N ASN A 536 -21.45 -25.64 -23.81
CA ASN A 536 -20.19 -25.78 -23.07
C ASN A 536 -20.50 -26.20 -21.62
N PRO A 537 -20.01 -27.36 -21.13
CA PRO A 537 -20.29 -27.84 -19.77
C PRO A 537 -19.73 -26.91 -18.68
N MET A 538 -18.82 -25.99 -19.02
CA MET A 538 -18.35 -24.94 -18.11
C MET A 538 -19.49 -24.07 -17.57
N SER A 539 -20.55 -23.83 -18.36
CA SER A 539 -21.68 -23.02 -17.93
C SER A 539 -22.41 -23.64 -16.74
N GLU A 540 -22.71 -24.93 -16.81
CA GLU A 540 -23.36 -25.67 -15.71
C GLU A 540 -22.45 -25.75 -14.48
N ILE A 541 -21.16 -26.02 -14.68
CA ILE A 541 -20.17 -26.10 -13.60
C ILE A 541 -20.09 -24.75 -12.86
N ILE A 542 -20.02 -23.63 -13.60
CA ILE A 542 -19.97 -22.30 -13.00
C ILE A 542 -21.27 -21.98 -12.27
N GLU A 543 -22.44 -22.36 -12.79
CA GLU A 543 -23.71 -22.16 -12.08
C GLU A 543 -23.74 -22.92 -10.75
N GLN A 544 -23.32 -24.18 -10.73
CA GLN A 544 -23.29 -24.98 -9.50
C GLN A 544 -22.24 -24.46 -8.50
N LEU A 545 -21.05 -24.08 -8.98
CA LEU A 545 -20.01 -23.44 -8.16
C LEU A 545 -20.50 -22.12 -7.58
N SER A 546 -21.17 -21.29 -8.38
CA SER A 546 -21.73 -20.01 -7.97
C SER A 546 -22.74 -20.20 -6.85
N ASN A 547 -23.65 -21.17 -6.99
CA ASN A 547 -24.64 -21.47 -5.97
C ASN A 547 -23.99 -21.96 -4.66
N ARG A 548 -22.96 -22.83 -4.76
CA ARG A 548 -22.22 -23.36 -3.61
C ARG A 548 -21.41 -22.29 -2.89
N VAL A 549 -20.64 -21.49 -3.62
CA VAL A 549 -19.83 -20.39 -3.07
C VAL A 549 -20.75 -19.35 -2.42
N LEU A 550 -21.87 -19.02 -3.06
CA LEU A 550 -22.86 -18.12 -2.48
C LEU A 550 -23.45 -18.68 -1.17
N ALA A 551 -23.76 -19.98 -1.09
CA ALA A 551 -24.20 -20.61 0.14
C ALA A 551 -23.12 -20.61 1.24
N TRP A 552 -21.84 -20.70 0.86
CA TRP A 552 -20.70 -20.58 1.76
C TRP A 552 -20.55 -19.15 2.31
N GLU A 553 -20.63 -18.12 1.45
CA GLU A 553 -20.58 -16.71 1.85
C GLU A 553 -21.68 -16.33 2.84
N LEU A 554 -22.85 -16.94 2.66
CA LEU A 554 -24.00 -16.72 3.52
C LEU A 554 -23.94 -17.52 4.83
N GLY A 555 -22.91 -18.36 5.03
CA GLY A 555 -22.75 -19.19 6.23
C GLY A 555 -23.78 -20.31 6.35
N VAL A 556 -24.42 -20.69 5.25
CA VAL A 556 -25.55 -21.64 5.23
C VAL A 556 -25.23 -22.95 4.50
N LEU A 557 -23.99 -23.13 4.03
CA LEU A 557 -23.55 -24.31 3.29
C LEU A 557 -23.91 -25.64 4.00
N HIS A 558 -23.77 -25.69 5.33
CA HIS A 558 -24.06 -26.90 6.11
C HIS A 558 -25.51 -27.01 6.60
N THR A 559 -26.30 -25.94 6.52
CA THR A 559 -27.63 -25.84 7.14
C THR A 559 -28.76 -25.73 6.14
N ALA A 560 -28.51 -25.22 4.93
CA ALA A 560 -29.52 -25.07 3.89
C ALA A 560 -29.91 -26.43 3.29
N PRO A 561 -31.20 -26.64 2.97
CA PRO A 561 -31.63 -27.81 2.20
C PRO A 561 -31.15 -27.71 0.74
N ILE A 562 -30.86 -28.86 0.15
CA ILE A 562 -30.50 -28.99 -1.25
C ILE A 562 -31.76 -29.43 -2.00
N VAL A 563 -32.21 -28.63 -2.97
CA VAL A 563 -33.37 -28.91 -3.81
C VAL A 563 -32.92 -28.76 -5.26
N ASN A 564 -33.14 -29.78 -6.09
CA ASN A 564 -32.66 -29.82 -7.48
C ASN A 564 -31.16 -29.49 -7.60
N GLN A 565 -30.34 -30.11 -6.76
CA GLN A 565 -28.88 -29.89 -6.69
C GLN A 565 -28.43 -28.45 -6.33
N ARG A 566 -29.35 -27.57 -5.93
CA ARG A 566 -29.08 -26.20 -5.50
C ARG A 566 -29.36 -25.99 -4.01
N PHE A 567 -28.54 -25.19 -3.34
CA PHE A 567 -28.78 -24.72 -1.98
C PHE A 567 -29.92 -23.69 -1.98
N TRP A 568 -31.03 -24.02 -1.31
CA TRP A 568 -32.26 -23.20 -1.30
C TRP A 568 -32.09 -21.81 -0.65
N ALA A 569 -31.05 -21.61 0.15
CA ALA A 569 -30.82 -20.35 0.86
C ALA A 569 -30.14 -19.25 -0.01
N ALA A 570 -29.63 -19.62 -1.18
CA ALA A 570 -29.07 -18.70 -2.17
C ALA A 570 -30.17 -18.25 -3.14
N SER A 571 -30.29 -16.95 -3.40
CA SER A 571 -31.24 -16.45 -4.40
C SER A 571 -30.84 -16.92 -5.80
N GLU A 572 -31.81 -17.38 -6.61
CA GLU A 572 -31.56 -17.79 -7.99
C GLU A 572 -31.00 -16.63 -8.83
N TRP A 573 -31.45 -15.40 -8.56
CA TRP A 573 -30.92 -14.19 -9.19
C TRP A 573 -29.47 -13.93 -8.81
N GLU A 574 -29.12 -14.02 -7.52
CA GLU A 574 -27.74 -13.81 -7.06
C GLU A 574 -26.81 -14.88 -7.65
N SER A 575 -27.25 -16.14 -7.68
CA SER A 575 -26.49 -17.23 -8.27
C SER A 575 -26.26 -17.03 -9.78
N ALA A 576 -27.28 -16.59 -10.52
CA ALA A 576 -27.16 -16.28 -11.94
C ALA A 576 -26.23 -15.08 -12.21
N LEU A 577 -26.28 -14.05 -11.36
CA LEU A 577 -25.38 -12.89 -11.45
C LEU A 577 -23.93 -13.28 -11.17
N VAL A 578 -23.67 -14.09 -10.14
CA VAL A 578 -22.33 -14.61 -9.82
C VAL A 578 -21.78 -15.40 -11.02
N ALA A 579 -22.59 -16.30 -11.58
CA ALA A 579 -22.21 -17.11 -12.73
C ALA A 579 -21.89 -16.25 -13.96
N HIS A 580 -22.74 -15.25 -14.25
CA HIS A 580 -22.54 -14.33 -15.36
C HIS A 580 -21.22 -13.55 -15.23
N VAL A 581 -20.97 -12.96 -14.07
CA VAL A 581 -19.76 -12.17 -13.81
C VAL A 581 -18.52 -13.05 -13.93
N ALA A 582 -18.51 -14.23 -13.28
CA ALA A 582 -17.36 -15.13 -13.31
C ALA A 582 -17.07 -15.65 -14.73
N ALA A 583 -18.09 -16.11 -15.46
CA ALA A 583 -17.92 -16.65 -16.81
C ALA A 583 -17.36 -15.62 -17.80
N ARG A 584 -17.91 -14.40 -17.79
CA ARG A 584 -17.45 -13.30 -18.65
C ARG A 584 -16.02 -12.87 -18.33
N ARG A 585 -15.65 -12.82 -17.05
CA ARG A 585 -14.29 -12.44 -16.62
C ARG A 585 -13.24 -13.51 -16.88
N LEU A 586 -13.67 -14.76 -17.05
CA LEU A 586 -12.83 -15.89 -17.46
C LEU A 586 -12.75 -16.05 -18.98
N ASP A 587 -13.42 -15.18 -19.74
CA ASP A 587 -13.49 -15.21 -21.22
C ASP A 587 -14.04 -16.54 -21.75
N LEU A 588 -15.01 -17.11 -21.03
CA LEU A 588 -15.67 -18.35 -21.43
C LEU A 588 -16.80 -18.06 -22.42
N ASP A 589 -16.93 -18.92 -23.43
CA ASP A 589 -18.03 -18.87 -24.40
C ASP A 589 -19.31 -19.42 -23.77
N ALA A 590 -19.88 -18.66 -22.83
CA ALA A 590 -21.04 -19.05 -22.02
C ALA A 590 -22.38 -18.78 -22.71
N GLY A 591 -22.39 -18.35 -23.98
CA GLY A 591 -23.61 -18.04 -24.73
C GLY A 591 -24.32 -16.76 -24.27
N GLU A 592 -25.62 -16.66 -24.55
CA GLU A 592 -26.45 -15.53 -24.12
C GLU A 592 -26.62 -15.51 -22.59
N PRO A 593 -26.74 -14.31 -21.96
CA PRO A 593 -26.98 -14.21 -20.52
C PRO A 593 -28.23 -15.00 -20.11
N SER A 594 -28.16 -15.70 -18.97
CA SER A 594 -29.34 -16.34 -18.39
C SER A 594 -30.50 -15.34 -18.26
N PRO A 595 -31.75 -15.71 -18.60
CA PRO A 595 -32.90 -14.81 -18.48
C PRO A 595 -33.08 -14.28 -17.06
N LEU A 596 -32.61 -15.03 -16.05
CA LEU A 596 -32.59 -14.62 -14.65
C LEU A 596 -31.74 -13.36 -14.38
N VAL A 597 -30.72 -13.08 -15.20
CA VAL A 597 -29.89 -11.86 -15.09
C VAL A 597 -30.71 -10.64 -15.49
N GLU A 598 -31.44 -10.72 -16.60
CA GLU A 598 -32.30 -9.63 -17.06
C GLU A 598 -33.51 -9.43 -16.16
N GLU A 599 -34.13 -10.51 -15.67
CA GLU A 599 -35.18 -10.44 -14.64
C GLU A 599 -34.65 -9.78 -13.36
N ALA A 600 -33.43 -10.11 -12.94
CA ALA A 600 -32.81 -9.48 -11.79
C ALA A 600 -32.60 -7.98 -12.00
N LEU A 601 -32.09 -7.53 -13.15
CA LEU A 601 -31.81 -6.10 -13.39
C LEU A 601 -33.09 -5.27 -13.54
N SER A 602 -34.06 -5.82 -14.28
CA SER A 602 -35.35 -5.19 -14.63
C SER A 602 -36.39 -5.19 -13.49
N ARG A 603 -36.07 -5.80 -12.35
CA ARG A 603 -37.00 -5.92 -11.21
C ARG A 603 -37.51 -4.57 -10.71
N THR A 604 -38.83 -4.44 -10.62
CA THR A 604 -39.52 -3.23 -10.11
C THR A 604 -39.80 -3.28 -8.60
N GLU A 605 -39.51 -4.39 -7.92
CA GLU A 605 -39.87 -4.59 -6.53
C GLU A 605 -39.04 -3.72 -5.57
N ARG A 606 -39.77 -3.06 -4.66
CA ARG A 606 -39.35 -1.92 -3.82
C ARG A 606 -38.67 -2.31 -2.50
N VAL A 607 -38.24 -3.55 -2.33
CA VAL A 607 -37.63 -4.01 -1.05
C VAL A 607 -36.12 -3.81 -1.12
N PRO A 608 -35.53 -2.92 -0.30
CA PRO A 608 -34.08 -2.84 -0.15
C PRO A 608 -33.56 -4.20 0.35
N GLY A 609 -32.59 -4.80 -0.36
CA GLY A 609 -31.89 -6.00 0.12
C GLY A 609 -32.25 -7.34 -0.52
N LEU A 610 -32.98 -7.38 -1.65
CA LEU A 610 -33.24 -8.64 -2.37
C LEU A 610 -32.02 -9.21 -3.10
N ILE A 611 -31.10 -8.34 -3.54
CA ILE A 611 -29.81 -8.73 -4.13
C ILE A 611 -28.70 -8.06 -3.33
N ARG A 612 -27.82 -8.88 -2.77
CA ARG A 612 -26.67 -8.44 -1.99
C ARG A 612 -25.47 -8.30 -2.91
N TRP A 613 -25.38 -7.16 -3.62
CA TRP A 613 -24.32 -6.91 -4.60
C TRP A 613 -22.90 -7.11 -4.05
N ALA A 614 -22.65 -6.74 -2.78
CA ALA A 614 -21.36 -7.02 -2.13
C ALA A 614 -21.03 -8.52 -2.13
N VAL A 615 -22.02 -9.35 -1.78
CA VAL A 615 -21.90 -10.82 -1.74
C VAL A 615 -21.79 -11.39 -3.16
N VAL A 616 -22.56 -10.86 -4.13
CA VAL A 616 -22.49 -11.29 -5.53
C VAL A 616 -21.09 -11.10 -6.10
N TYR A 617 -20.50 -9.91 -5.96
CA TYR A 617 -19.17 -9.67 -6.50
C TYR A 617 -18.08 -10.42 -5.73
N HIS A 618 -18.22 -10.57 -4.40
CA HIS A 618 -17.26 -11.34 -3.61
C HIS A 618 -17.31 -12.84 -3.93
N ALA A 619 -18.51 -13.42 -4.07
CA ALA A 619 -18.69 -14.80 -4.52
C ALA A 619 -18.15 -15.00 -5.95
N ALA A 620 -18.39 -14.06 -6.86
CA ALA A 620 -17.85 -14.11 -8.21
C ALA A 620 -16.31 -14.07 -8.22
N ALA A 621 -15.70 -13.26 -7.35
CA ALA A 621 -14.25 -13.22 -7.19
C ALA A 621 -13.70 -14.57 -6.73
N ARG A 622 -14.36 -15.22 -5.76
CA ARG A 622 -13.96 -16.56 -5.31
C ARG A 622 -14.10 -17.63 -6.38
N VAL A 623 -15.18 -17.61 -7.18
CA VAL A 623 -15.35 -18.55 -8.30
C VAL A 623 -14.24 -18.33 -9.34
N GLU A 624 -13.95 -17.07 -9.68
CA GLU A 624 -12.86 -16.69 -10.58
C GLU A 624 -11.49 -17.16 -10.05
N ASP A 625 -11.17 -16.87 -8.78
CA ASP A 625 -9.89 -17.24 -8.16
C ASP A 625 -9.73 -18.77 -8.04
N LEU A 626 -10.81 -19.47 -7.70
CA LEU A 626 -10.83 -20.93 -7.61
C LEU A 626 -10.49 -21.57 -8.96
N LEU A 627 -11.17 -21.15 -10.03
CA LEU A 627 -10.95 -21.67 -11.38
C LEU A 627 -9.57 -21.26 -11.92
N ARG A 628 -9.06 -20.09 -11.57
CA ARG A 628 -7.70 -19.66 -11.93
C ARG A 628 -6.60 -20.32 -11.10
N GLY A 629 -6.92 -20.95 -9.98
CA GLY A 629 -5.96 -21.61 -9.09
C GLY A 629 -5.23 -20.68 -8.12
N PHE A 630 -5.82 -19.53 -7.81
CA PHE A 630 -5.35 -18.61 -6.76
C PHE A 630 -5.99 -18.98 -5.40
N PRO A 631 -5.30 -18.72 -4.27
CA PRO A 631 -5.84 -19.03 -2.95
C PRO A 631 -7.07 -18.14 -2.65
N THR A 632 -8.15 -18.77 -2.18
CA THR A 632 -9.45 -18.17 -1.81
C THR A 632 -9.62 -17.91 -0.31
#